data_AF-A0A8H7KLP2-F1
#
_entry.id   AF-A0A8H7KLP2-F1
#
_cell.length_a   1.000
_cell.length_b   1.000
_cell.length_c   1.000
_cell.angle_alpha   90.00
_cell.angle_beta   90.00
_cell.angle_gamma   90.00
#
_symmetry.space_group_name_H-M   'P 1'
#
loop_
_entity.id
_entity.type
_entity.pdbx_description
1 polymer ?
#
loop_
_entity_poly.entity_id
_entity_poly.type
_entity_poly.pdbx_seq_one_letter_code
_entity_poly.pdbx_strand_id
1 'polypeptide(L)'
;MVLPTPAALPSFAEIRQKTQDVLGYRPCLWQIRVCEAIIKHDRDVIAIAATGSGKTLTFWVPLLFKKDGIQVVITPLNVLGKQSVQSLAKMGIQGITVTAENATKETFIVSQFDLEIDTSNFVAEE
;
A
#
# COMPACT_ATOMS: atom_id res chain seq x y z
N MET A 1 -14.69 23.90 2.45
CA MET A 1 -13.89 22.66 2.33
C MET A 1 -14.20 22.06 0.96
N VAL A 2 -13.36 22.30 -0.03
CA VAL A 2 -13.55 21.76 -1.39
C VAL A 2 -13.03 20.33 -1.35
N LEU A 3 -13.91 19.35 -1.50
CA LEU A 3 -13.50 17.95 -1.64
C LEU A 3 -12.60 17.87 -2.89
N PRO A 4 -11.41 17.23 -2.80
CA PRO A 4 -10.58 17.05 -3.98
C PRO A 4 -11.40 16.34 -5.06
N THR A 5 -11.44 16.91 -6.26
CA THR A 5 -12.05 16.31 -7.45
C THR A 5 -11.52 14.88 -7.57
N PRO A 6 -12.38 13.84 -7.68
CA PRO A 6 -11.89 12.48 -7.80
C PRO A 6 -10.96 12.42 -9.01
N ALA A 7 -9.68 12.10 -8.77
CA ALA A 7 -8.81 11.74 -9.87
C ALA A 7 -9.52 10.64 -10.68
N ALA A 8 -9.62 10.84 -11.99
CA ALA A 8 -10.29 9.87 -12.86
C ALA A 8 -9.69 8.47 -12.60
N LEU A 9 -10.56 7.47 -12.46
CA LEU A 9 -10.12 6.10 -12.24
C LEU A 9 -9.21 5.66 -13.39
N PRO A 10 -8.04 5.08 -13.10
CA PRO A 10 -7.14 4.60 -14.14
C PRO A 10 -7.80 3.44 -14.89
N SER A 11 -7.70 3.47 -16.21
CA SER A 11 -8.11 2.37 -17.08
C SER A 11 -7.26 1.11 -16.84
N PHE A 12 -7.77 -0.04 -17.27
CA PHE A 12 -7.02 -1.30 -17.16
C PHE A 12 -5.69 -1.28 -17.90
N ALA A 13 -5.62 -0.54 -19.01
CA ALA A 13 -4.40 -0.36 -19.77
C ALA A 13 -3.37 0.46 -18.97
N GLU A 14 -3.80 1.54 -18.33
CA GLU A 14 -2.94 2.37 -17.47
C GLU A 14 -2.45 1.60 -16.25
N ILE A 15 -3.33 0.84 -15.59
CA ILE A 15 -2.95 -0.04 -14.48
C ILE A 15 -1.85 -1.00 -14.92
N ARG A 16 -2.06 -1.68 -16.05
CA ARG A 16 -1.10 -2.65 -16.57
C ARG A 16 0.22 -2.02 -16.97
N GLN A 17 0.17 -0.91 -17.71
CA GLN A 17 1.35 -0.23 -18.23
C GLN A 17 2.20 0.29 -17.09
N LYS A 18 1.60 1.03 -16.14
CA LYS A 18 2.32 1.59 -15.00
C LYS A 18 2.91 0.50 -14.09
N THR A 19 2.21 -0.62 -13.91
CA THR A 19 2.73 -1.77 -13.17
C THR A 19 3.96 -2.37 -13.85
N GLN A 20 3.91 -2.50 -15.17
CA GLN A 20 5.04 -3.01 -15.95
C GLN A 20 6.24 -2.07 -15.88
N ASP A 21 6.01 -0.76 -15.97
CA ASP A 21 7.07 0.25 -16.00
C ASP A 21 7.75 0.43 -14.64
N VAL A 22 6.98 0.39 -13.55
CA VAL A 22 7.51 0.65 -12.19
C VAL A 22 7.92 -0.63 -11.47
N LEU A 23 7.11 -1.69 -11.55
CA LEU A 23 7.35 -2.93 -10.80
C LEU A 23 7.99 -4.03 -11.66
N GLY A 24 8.09 -3.85 -12.98
CA GLY A 24 8.65 -4.85 -13.90
C GLY A 24 7.74 -6.05 -14.17
N TYR A 25 6.52 -6.07 -13.61
CA TYR A 25 5.57 -7.18 -13.74
C TYR A 25 4.37 -6.81 -14.62
N ARG A 26 3.90 -7.76 -15.42
CA ARG A 26 2.65 -7.61 -16.18
C ARG A 26 1.49 -8.19 -15.36
N PRO A 27 0.59 -7.36 -14.80
CA PRO A 27 -0.54 -7.90 -14.05
C PRO A 27 -1.56 -8.53 -15.01
N CYS A 28 -2.09 -9.68 -14.59
CA CYS A 28 -3.18 -10.35 -15.28
C CYS A 28 -4.53 -9.71 -14.92
N LEU A 29 -5.60 -10.13 -15.61
CA LEU A 29 -6.90 -9.45 -15.55
C LEU A 29 -7.48 -9.39 -14.11
N TRP A 30 -7.39 -10.48 -13.34
CA TRP A 30 -7.96 -10.49 -11.99
C TRP A 30 -7.19 -9.58 -11.03
N GLN A 31 -5.86 -9.47 -11.18
CA GLN A 31 -5.05 -8.54 -10.38
C GLN A 31 -5.42 -7.09 -10.68
N ILE A 32 -5.65 -6.77 -11.96
CA ILE A 32 -6.11 -5.44 -12.40
C ILE A 32 -7.49 -5.13 -11.81
N ARG A 33 -8.42 -6.09 -11.81
CA ARG A 33 -9.76 -5.91 -11.22
C ARG A 33 -9.72 -5.69 -9.71
N VAL A 34 -8.87 -6.42 -8.99
CA VAL A 34 -8.67 -6.18 -7.55
C VAL A 34 -8.10 -4.79 -7.32
N CYS A 35 -7.12 -4.37 -8.11
CA CYS A 35 -6.52 -3.04 -8.01
C CYS A 35 -7.54 -1.92 -8.30
N GLU A 36 -8.34 -2.04 -9.37
CA GLU A 36 -9.42 -1.10 -9.68
C GLU A 36 -10.39 -0.97 -8.50
N ALA A 37 -10.85 -2.10 -7.95
CA ALA A 37 -11.78 -2.10 -6.83
C ALA A 37 -11.18 -1.41 -5.59
N ILE A 38 -9.88 -1.64 -5.31
CA ILE A 38 -9.17 -0.96 -4.21
C ILE A 38 -9.07 0.55 -4.48
N ILE A 39 -8.65 0.97 -5.67
CA ILE A 39 -8.48 2.39 -6.03
C ILE A 39 -9.83 3.14 -6.02
N LYS A 40 -10.92 2.44 -6.37
CA LYS A 40 -12.26 3.02 -6.38
C LYS A 40 -12.79 3.32 -4.98
N HIS A 41 -12.34 2.60 -3.96
CA HIS A 41 -12.72 2.81 -2.55
C HIS A 41 -14.24 2.87 -2.30
N ASP A 42 -15.05 2.15 -3.09
CA ASP A 42 -16.51 2.13 -2.93
C ASP A 42 -17.04 0.90 -2.18
N ARG A 43 -16.17 -0.11 -1.94
CA ARG A 43 -16.54 -1.38 -1.31
C ARG A 43 -15.33 -2.13 -0.75
N ASP A 44 -15.60 -3.03 0.18
CA ASP A 44 -14.62 -4.03 0.63
C ASP A 44 -14.41 -5.11 -0.43
N VAL A 45 -13.17 -5.64 -0.49
CA VAL A 45 -12.74 -6.62 -1.50
C VAL A 45 -12.17 -7.86 -0.83
N ILE A 46 -12.74 -9.02 -1.12
CA ILE A 46 -12.16 -10.33 -0.78
C ILE A 46 -11.61 -10.96 -2.06
N ALA A 47 -10.29 -11.11 -2.13
CA ALA A 47 -9.62 -11.75 -3.26
C ALA A 47 -9.14 -13.16 -2.86
N ILE A 48 -9.68 -14.19 -3.51
CA ILE A 48 -9.28 -15.60 -3.29
C ILE A 48 -8.43 -16.05 -4.48
N ALA A 49 -7.18 -16.42 -4.20
CA ALA A 49 -6.25 -16.87 -5.22
C ALA A 49 -5.28 -17.93 -4.65
N ALA A 50 -4.90 -18.89 -5.49
CA ALA A 50 -4.00 -19.99 -5.10
C ALA A 50 -2.62 -19.49 -4.65
N THR A 51 -1.89 -20.29 -3.90
CA THR A 51 -0.46 -20.03 -3.63
C THR A 51 0.33 -20.01 -4.93
N GLY A 52 1.32 -19.13 -5.05
CA GLY A 52 2.09 -18.93 -6.28
C GLY A 52 1.42 -18.09 -7.36
N SER A 53 0.12 -17.77 -7.24
CA SER A 53 -0.63 -16.97 -8.24
C SER A 53 -0.20 -15.49 -8.35
N GLY A 54 0.71 -15.02 -7.51
CA GLY A 54 1.15 -13.62 -7.50
C GLY A 54 0.17 -12.67 -6.81
N LYS A 55 -0.64 -13.15 -5.84
CA LYS A 55 -1.53 -12.31 -5.02
C LYS A 55 -0.84 -11.14 -4.32
N THR A 56 0.44 -11.26 -3.97
CA THR A 56 1.18 -10.15 -3.34
C THR A 56 1.24 -8.91 -4.23
N LEU A 57 1.25 -9.07 -5.56
CA LEU A 57 1.28 -7.93 -6.49
C LEU A 57 0.06 -7.01 -6.30
N THR A 58 -1.11 -7.56 -5.94
CA THR A 58 -2.33 -6.75 -5.74
C THR A 58 -2.25 -5.83 -4.52
N PHE A 59 -1.31 -6.07 -3.59
CA PHE A 59 -1.04 -5.14 -2.52
C PHE A 59 -0.29 -3.91 -3.03
N TRP A 60 0.67 -4.06 -3.95
CA TRP A 60 1.56 -2.96 -4.32
C TRP A 60 1.05 -2.08 -5.46
N VAL A 61 0.30 -2.66 -6.41
CA VAL A 61 -0.20 -1.90 -7.56
C VAL A 61 -1.03 -0.67 -7.16
N PRO A 62 -1.92 -0.72 -6.15
CA PRO A 62 -2.66 0.47 -5.69
C PRO A 62 -1.77 1.66 -5.28
N LEU A 63 -0.58 1.42 -4.71
CA LEU A 63 0.37 2.48 -4.32
C LEU A 63 0.81 3.35 -5.49
N LEU A 64 0.84 2.78 -6.70
CA LEU A 64 1.25 3.50 -7.91
C LEU A 64 0.26 4.60 -8.30
N PHE A 65 -0.97 4.57 -7.79
CA PHE A 65 -2.06 5.47 -8.19
C PHE A 65 -2.47 6.45 -7.08
N LYS A 66 -1.97 6.27 -5.86
CA LYS A 66 -2.20 7.18 -4.72
C LYS A 66 -0.88 7.73 -4.20
N LYS A 67 -0.48 8.91 -4.68
CA LYS A 67 0.78 9.57 -4.29
C LYS A 67 0.83 9.97 -2.81
N ASP A 68 -0.30 10.44 -2.28
CA ASP A 68 -0.42 10.88 -0.88
C ASP A 68 -1.10 9.82 0.01
N GLY A 69 -1.14 8.57 -0.48
CA GLY A 69 -1.80 7.46 0.21
C GLY A 69 -0.84 6.68 1.10
N ILE A 70 -1.30 6.29 2.27
CA ILE A 70 -0.64 5.31 3.13
C ILE A 70 -1.35 3.96 2.95
N GLN A 71 -0.57 2.89 2.81
CA GLN A 71 -1.10 1.53 2.82
C GLN A 71 -0.58 0.75 4.01
N VAL A 72 -1.50 0.14 4.74
CA VAL A 72 -1.21 -0.75 5.87
C VAL A 72 -1.43 -2.19 5.42
N VAL A 73 -0.40 -3.02 5.52
CA VAL A 73 -0.47 -4.45 5.22
C VAL A 73 -0.22 -5.23 6.50
N ILE A 74 -1.23 -5.96 6.95
CA ILE A 74 -1.15 -6.80 8.15
C ILE A 74 -0.65 -8.18 7.73
N THR A 75 0.49 -8.60 8.29
CA THR A 75 1.06 -9.92 8.05
C THR A 75 1.12 -10.72 9.35
N PRO A 76 0.82 -12.03 9.34
CA PRO A 76 0.85 -12.85 10.55
C PRO A 76 2.27 -13.14 11.07
N LEU A 77 3.30 -12.97 10.24
CA LEU A 77 4.69 -13.30 10.59
C LEU A 77 5.61 -12.09 10.36
N ASN A 78 6.41 -11.74 11.37
CA ASN A 78 7.37 -10.64 11.31
C ASN A 78 8.36 -10.77 10.13
N VAL A 79 8.73 -12.00 9.77
CA VAL A 79 9.62 -12.29 8.63
C VAL A 79 9.00 -11.82 7.30
N LEU A 80 7.68 -11.96 7.13
CA LEU A 80 6.99 -11.52 5.91
C LEU A 80 6.96 -9.99 5.80
N GLY A 81 6.81 -9.28 6.92
CA GLY A 81 6.93 -7.82 6.96
C GLY A 81 8.31 -7.35 6.47
N LYS A 82 9.38 -7.91 7.05
CA LYS A 82 10.76 -7.59 6.66
C LYS A 82 11.02 -7.88 5.17
N GLN A 83 10.57 -9.03 4.67
CA GLN A 83 10.69 -9.38 3.25
C GLN A 83 9.91 -8.44 2.33
N SER A 84 8.74 -7.95 2.77
CA SER A 84 7.93 -7.00 2.02
C SER A 84 8.63 -5.65 1.90
N VAL A 85 9.16 -5.12 3.00
CA VAL A 85 9.92 -3.85 2.99
C VAL A 85 11.16 -3.95 2.10
N GLN A 86 11.92 -5.05 2.18
CA GLN A 86 13.06 -5.27 1.30
C GLN A 86 12.67 -5.34 -0.18
N SER A 87 11.51 -5.93 -0.50
CA SER A 87 11.01 -6.00 -1.87
C SER A 87 10.56 -4.64 -2.38
N LEU A 88 9.87 -3.86 -1.55
CA LEU A 88 9.44 -2.50 -1.86
C LEU A 88 10.64 -1.56 -2.06
N ALA A 89 11.66 -1.66 -1.21
CA ALA A 89 12.89 -0.87 -1.34
C ALA A 89 13.59 -1.08 -2.69
N LYS A 90 13.61 -2.32 -3.20
CA LYS A 90 14.14 -2.63 -4.55
C LYS A 90 13.35 -1.97 -5.68
N MET A 91 12.09 -1.63 -5.42
CA MET A 91 11.17 -0.96 -6.35
C MET A 91 11.14 0.55 -6.14
N GLY A 92 11.99 1.09 -5.25
CA GLY A 92 11.99 2.51 -4.88
C GLY A 92 10.77 2.95 -4.07
N ILE A 93 10.01 2.00 -3.52
CA ILE A 93 8.85 2.28 -2.67
C ILE A 93 9.30 2.24 -1.21
N GLN A 94 9.05 3.33 -0.49
CA GLN A 94 9.36 3.42 0.93
C GLN A 94 8.36 2.60 1.74
N GLY A 95 8.85 1.90 2.76
CA GLY A 95 8.02 1.12 3.67
C GLY A 95 8.75 0.83 4.98
N ILE A 96 7.96 0.60 6.03
CA ILE A 96 8.45 0.26 7.37
C ILE A 96 7.71 -0.99 7.86
N THR A 97 8.41 -1.85 8.60
CA THR A 97 7.77 -2.95 9.32
C THR A 97 7.58 -2.54 10.77
N VAL A 98 6.35 -2.58 11.24
CA VAL A 98 6.00 -2.36 12.64
C VAL A 98 5.74 -3.71 13.29
N THR A 99 6.46 -4.00 14.38
CA THR A 99 6.35 -5.19 15.21
C THR A 99 6.19 -4.77 16.67
N ALA A 100 5.88 -5.73 17.55
CA ALA A 100 5.84 -5.46 18.99
C ALA A 100 7.14 -4.86 19.56
N GLU A 101 8.29 -5.14 18.93
CA GLU A 101 9.61 -4.66 19.39
C GLU A 101 9.84 -3.18 19.09
N ASN A 102 9.20 -2.61 18.06
CA ASN A 102 9.44 -1.24 17.61
C ASN A 102 8.17 -0.39 17.53
N ALA A 103 7.04 -0.85 18.09
CA ALA A 103 5.78 -0.11 18.12
C ALA A 103 5.82 1.05 19.13
N THR A 104 6.60 2.09 18.80
CA THR A 104 6.76 3.31 19.60
C THR A 104 6.27 4.52 18.81
N LYS A 105 6.04 5.66 19.49
CA LYS A 105 5.58 6.90 18.84
C LYS A 105 6.52 7.33 17.72
N GLU A 106 7.82 7.19 17.92
CA GLU A 106 8.86 7.53 16.93
C GLU A 106 8.72 6.72 15.65
N THR A 107 8.35 5.44 15.73
CA THR A 107 8.12 4.58 14.55
C THR A 107 6.87 5.00 13.77
N PHE A 108 5.85 5.51 14.46
CA PHE A 108 4.61 6.00 13.83
C PHE A 108 4.75 7.43 13.30
N ILE A 109 5.71 8.21 13.82
CA ILE A 109 6.10 9.51 13.28
C ILE A 109 7.12 9.24 12.18
N VAL A 110 6.65 9.05 10.95
CA VAL A 110 7.51 8.85 9.78
C VAL A 110 8.40 10.09 9.60
N SER A 111 9.64 10.04 10.11
CA SER A 111 10.57 11.18 10.20
C SER A 111 11.20 11.58 8.87
N GLN A 112 10.46 11.46 7.77
CA GLN A 112 10.88 11.92 6.45
C GLN A 112 9.76 12.61 5.68
N PHE A 113 8.88 13.35 6.36
CA PHE A 113 8.05 14.35 5.69
C PHE A 113 7.88 15.57 6.60
N ASP A 114 8.12 16.77 6.06
CA ASP A 114 7.66 18.04 6.60
C ASP A 114 6.11 18.06 6.63
N LEU A 115 5.53 17.30 7.53
CA LEU A 115 4.10 17.33 7.85
C LEU A 115 3.99 17.34 9.37
N GLU A 116 3.65 18.51 9.92
CA GLU A 116 3.23 18.65 11.31
C GLU A 116 1.98 17.80 11.53
N ILE A 117 2.14 16.67 12.21
CA ILE A 117 1.03 15.90 12.75
C ILE A 117 0.90 16.31 14.22
N ASP A 118 -0.23 16.92 14.56
CA ASP A 118 -0.59 17.29 15.94
C ASP A 118 -0.71 16.03 16.79
N THR A 119 0.17 15.92 17.79
CA THR A 119 0.28 14.77 18.69
C THR A 119 -0.55 14.93 19.96
N SER A 120 -1.37 15.98 20.07
CA SER A 120 -2.11 16.30 21.31
C SER A 120 -3.12 15.23 21.77
N ASN A 121 -3.52 14.29 20.91
CA ASN A 121 -4.63 13.37 21.18
C ASN A 121 -4.28 11.88 21.29
N PHE A 122 -2.99 11.50 21.32
CA PHE A 122 -2.61 10.10 21.55
C PHE A 122 -2.42 9.79 23.04
N VAL A 123 -3.50 9.35 23.69
CA VAL A 123 -3.49 8.73 25.02
C VAL A 123 -3.24 7.23 24.85
N ALA A 124 -2.15 6.74 25.44
CA ALA A 124 -1.90 5.31 25.60
C ALA A 124 -2.48 4.89 26.96
N GLU A 125 -3.40 3.94 26.97
CA GLU A 125 -3.76 3.20 28.19
C GLU A 125 -2.98 1.88 28.22
N GLU A 126 -2.47 1.55 29.41
CA GLU A 126 -1.67 0.36 29.75
C GLU A 126 -2.46 -0.96 29.68
#